data_AF-A0A6P5AN60-F1
#
_entry.id   AF-A0A6P5AN60-F1
#
_cell.length_a   1.000
_cell.length_b   1.000
_cell.length_c   1.000
_cell.angle_alpha   90.00
_cell.angle_beta   90.00
_cell.angle_gamma   90.00
#
_symmetry.space_group_name_H-M   'P 1'
#
loop_
_entity.id
_entity.type
_entity.pdbx_description
1 polymer ?
#
loop_
_entity_poly.entity_id
_entity_poly.type
_entity_poly.pdbx_seq_one_letter_code
_entity_poly.pdbx_strand_id
1 'polypeptide(L)'
;MKMASDTSDPRILLDQHRKILVRDIFSVDHILDRMIGKQILTEEEKNKILGGKGEDKPSQNERLLDFVKRKGIDAFVCFREGLRGSHLEDLLRYCPTHNAPLMFWCEECECLRCEKCKNEHVFPQHVFTAIFSVNEDIKTKFDCFIRESRSMLNSLSRKQISERREHIKMWAERYGEELQTLVSRIIDEEIGWVLAKLRNKGMPSVDAEESGRLEGCRQSCEATFTVGQHSAQLRHENAGDLRTLLRRNREAFVADMRSIGPITDLLYQEKILTYEEKCKILQKHLTQQDKARRLLDIISCKGTVEAICHFTKALETTYTDLAELLHQCPEHNKKLELYCEDCKVLVCEDCQKSKHSDHLTMSTTTITTIYKFERFILDNRENIMDIRRQKICPEEVEKRVKERGEDLRGMVTRKIDEEVAMFVSNLDQAGSNFTVSPEDTSSERKGRVRNFKKIVKITAMFMFSTILILLAYTLI
;
A
#
# COMPACT_ATOMS: atom_id res chain seq x y z
N MET A 1 34.80 16.12 -18.77
CA MET A 1 33.55 15.93 -18.00
C MET A 1 32.51 15.35 -18.95
N LYS A 2 32.12 14.07 -18.77
CA LYS A 2 30.91 13.54 -19.43
C LYS A 2 29.74 14.30 -18.82
N MET A 3 28.98 15.03 -19.64
CA MET A 3 27.71 15.59 -19.17
C MET A 3 26.89 14.42 -18.62
N ALA A 4 26.49 14.51 -17.35
CA ALA A 4 25.60 13.53 -16.75
C ALA A 4 24.33 13.51 -17.62
N SER A 5 24.15 12.45 -18.38
CA SER A 5 22.94 12.22 -19.17
C SER A 5 21.77 12.30 -18.21
N ASP A 6 20.83 13.19 -18.48
CA ASP A 6 19.69 13.49 -17.62
C ASP A 6 18.99 12.18 -17.23
N THR A 7 19.26 11.73 -15.99
CA THR A 7 18.80 10.43 -15.46
C THR A 7 17.31 10.41 -15.21
N SER A 8 16.64 11.53 -15.47
CA SER A 8 15.19 11.67 -15.44
C SER A 8 14.52 11.36 -16.78
N ASP A 9 15.30 11.05 -17.81
CA ASP A 9 14.77 10.67 -19.11
C ASP A 9 13.97 9.36 -19.01
N PRO A 10 12.65 9.39 -19.23
CA PRO A 10 11.81 8.20 -19.13
C PRO A 10 12.22 7.09 -20.10
N ARG A 11 12.96 7.42 -21.16
CA ARG A 11 13.51 6.45 -22.12
C ARG A 11 14.47 5.47 -21.44
N ILE A 12 15.25 5.94 -20.46
CA ILE A 12 16.19 5.10 -19.69
C ILE A 12 15.41 4.14 -18.77
N LEU A 13 14.34 4.63 -18.13
CA LEU A 13 13.47 3.80 -17.28
C LEU A 13 12.83 2.64 -18.05
N LEU A 14 12.29 2.94 -19.25
CA LEU A 14 11.70 1.92 -20.10
C LEU A 14 12.71 0.85 -20.52
N ASP A 15 13.94 1.25 -20.86
CA ASP A 15 15.01 0.32 -21.25
C ASP A 15 15.44 -0.58 -20.09
N GLN A 16 15.62 0.00 -18.89
CA GLN A 16 16.05 -0.74 -17.71
C GLN A 16 15.04 -1.80 -17.27
N HIS A 17 13.75 -1.46 -17.31
CA HIS A 17 12.67 -2.36 -16.91
C HIS A 17 12.05 -3.12 -18.09
N ARG A 18 12.61 -3.00 -19.31
CA ARG A 18 12.04 -3.53 -20.56
C ARG A 18 11.65 -5.00 -20.46
N LYS A 19 12.57 -5.85 -19.98
CA LYS A 19 12.31 -7.30 -19.85
C LYS A 19 11.12 -7.61 -18.95
N ILE A 20 10.96 -6.86 -17.85
CA ILE A 20 9.86 -7.06 -16.89
C ILE A 20 8.56 -6.53 -17.49
N LEU A 21 8.59 -5.32 -18.07
CA LEU A 21 7.44 -4.71 -18.75
C LEU A 21 6.93 -5.60 -19.89
N VAL A 22 7.81 -6.09 -20.75
CA VAL A 22 7.45 -6.97 -21.87
C VAL A 22 6.81 -8.28 -21.40
N ARG A 23 7.29 -8.83 -20.29
CA ARG A 23 6.76 -10.08 -19.74
C ARG A 23 5.43 -9.88 -19.03
N ASP A 24 5.30 -8.80 -18.27
CA ASP A 24 4.22 -8.64 -17.28
C ASP A 24 3.07 -7.74 -17.79
N ILE A 25 3.25 -6.97 -18.88
CA ILE A 25 2.13 -6.26 -19.53
C ILE A 25 1.22 -7.31 -20.16
N PHE A 26 0.05 -7.53 -19.56
CA PHE A 26 -0.84 -8.62 -19.97
C PHE A 26 -1.68 -8.28 -21.23
N SER A 27 -2.10 -7.01 -21.36
CA SER A 27 -2.86 -6.50 -22.49
C SER A 27 -2.42 -5.07 -22.76
N VAL A 28 -2.12 -4.78 -24.03
CA VAL A 28 -1.78 -3.42 -24.48
C VAL A 28 -3.02 -2.60 -24.83
N ASP A 29 -4.17 -3.23 -25.05
CA ASP A 29 -5.36 -2.58 -25.63
C ASP A 29 -5.83 -1.39 -24.79
N HIS A 30 -6.02 -1.57 -23.49
CA HIS A 30 -6.46 -0.50 -22.59
C HIS A 30 -5.45 0.67 -22.51
N ILE A 31 -4.15 0.36 -22.61
CA ILE A 31 -3.09 1.38 -22.62
C ILE A 31 -3.17 2.16 -23.94
N LEU A 32 -3.29 1.46 -25.06
CA LEU A 32 -3.39 2.05 -26.40
C LEU A 32 -4.66 2.89 -26.57
N ASP A 33 -5.81 2.40 -26.10
CA ASP A 33 -7.09 3.13 -26.11
C ASP A 33 -6.98 4.43 -25.31
N ARG A 34 -6.31 4.38 -24.16
CA ARG A 34 -6.04 5.58 -23.36
C ARG A 34 -5.13 6.56 -24.08
N MET A 35 -4.08 6.07 -24.73
CA MET A 35 -3.15 6.90 -25.51
C MET A 35 -3.84 7.54 -26.73
N ILE A 36 -4.77 6.85 -27.39
CA ILE A 36 -5.62 7.42 -28.46
C ILE A 36 -6.57 8.47 -27.89
N GLY A 37 -7.22 8.20 -26.75
CA GLY A 37 -8.10 9.16 -26.09
C GLY A 37 -7.40 10.45 -25.68
N LYS A 38 -6.07 10.41 -25.51
CA LYS A 38 -5.21 11.59 -25.25
C LYS A 38 -4.54 12.15 -26.50
N GLN A 39 -4.87 11.65 -27.69
CA GLN A 39 -4.30 12.05 -28.99
C GLN A 39 -2.77 11.88 -29.08
N ILE A 40 -2.20 10.99 -28.27
CA ILE A 40 -0.76 10.67 -28.29
C ILE A 40 -0.44 9.67 -29.41
N LEU A 41 -1.44 8.86 -29.75
CA LEU A 41 -1.33 7.71 -30.63
C LEU A 41 -2.50 7.72 -31.62
N THR A 42 -2.23 7.44 -32.89
CA THR A 42 -3.29 7.31 -33.92
C THR A 42 -3.78 5.87 -34.05
N GLU A 43 -4.99 5.65 -34.58
CA GLU A 43 -5.49 4.29 -34.83
C GLU A 43 -4.55 3.48 -35.74
N GLU A 44 -3.86 4.12 -36.68
CA GLU A 44 -2.85 3.45 -37.52
C GLU A 44 -1.64 2.98 -36.69
N GLU A 45 -1.16 3.81 -35.77
CA GLU A 45 -0.07 3.46 -34.85
C GLU A 45 -0.49 2.33 -33.89
N LYS A 46 -1.75 2.32 -33.42
CA LYS A 46 -2.30 1.21 -32.60
C LYS A 46 -2.29 -0.09 -33.38
N ASN A 47 -2.76 -0.06 -34.62
CA ASN A 47 -2.76 -1.23 -35.50
C ASN A 47 -1.33 -1.72 -35.78
N LYS A 48 -0.34 -0.83 -35.90
CA LYS A 48 1.09 -1.21 -36.03
C LYS A 48 1.65 -1.88 -34.77
N ILE A 49 1.23 -1.45 -33.58
CA ILE A 49 1.68 -2.04 -32.31
C ILE A 49 1.03 -3.42 -32.07
N LEU A 50 -0.29 -3.52 -32.28
CA LEU A 50 -1.03 -4.77 -32.20
C LEU A 50 -0.57 -5.77 -33.28
N GLY A 51 -0.21 -5.22 -34.45
CA GLY A 51 0.25 -5.93 -35.63
C GLY A 51 -0.77 -6.95 -36.16
N GLY A 52 -0.28 -8.06 -36.72
CA GLY A 52 -1.11 -9.04 -37.43
C GLY A 52 -1.86 -10.00 -36.51
N LYS A 53 -2.96 -10.60 -37.00
CA LYS A 53 -3.63 -11.71 -36.29
C LYS A 53 -2.63 -12.84 -36.04
N GLY A 54 -2.29 -13.10 -34.78
CA GLY A 54 -1.44 -14.22 -34.36
C GLY A 54 -0.06 -13.83 -33.84
N GLU A 55 0.29 -12.54 -33.78
CA GLU A 55 1.52 -12.13 -33.11
C GLU A 55 1.43 -12.35 -31.59
N ASP A 56 2.58 -12.68 -31.01
CA ASP A 56 2.69 -12.96 -29.59
C ASP A 56 2.71 -11.66 -28.77
N LYS A 57 2.15 -11.74 -27.55
CA LYS A 57 2.05 -10.59 -26.63
C LYS A 57 3.40 -9.92 -26.34
N PRO A 58 4.51 -10.66 -26.10
CA PRO A 58 5.82 -10.04 -25.93
C PRO A 58 6.21 -9.11 -27.08
N SER A 59 6.01 -9.51 -28.33
CA SER A 59 6.30 -8.67 -29.50
C SER A 59 5.44 -7.41 -29.55
N GLN A 60 4.15 -7.50 -29.18
CA GLN A 60 3.27 -6.34 -29.07
C GLN A 60 3.75 -5.38 -27.98
N ASN A 61 4.13 -5.90 -26.81
CA ASN A 61 4.65 -5.12 -25.70
C ASN A 61 5.96 -4.43 -26.08
N GLU A 62 6.87 -5.11 -26.78
CA GLU A 62 8.12 -4.51 -27.26
C GLU A 62 7.86 -3.31 -28.17
N ARG A 63 6.94 -3.45 -29.13
CA ARG A 63 6.56 -2.34 -30.02
C ARG A 63 5.90 -1.19 -29.28
N LEU A 64 5.07 -1.48 -28.27
CA LEU A 64 4.49 -0.45 -27.40
C LEU A 64 5.59 0.35 -26.69
N LEU A 65 6.56 -0.32 -26.07
CA LEU A 65 7.64 0.35 -25.34
C LEU A 65 8.52 1.18 -26.28
N ASP A 66 8.84 0.67 -27.48
CA ASP A 66 9.59 1.43 -28.49
C ASP A 66 8.83 2.67 -28.96
N PHE A 67 7.52 2.55 -29.08
CA PHE A 67 6.66 3.66 -29.45
C PHE A 67 6.62 4.75 -28.36
N VAL A 68 6.37 4.35 -27.11
CA VAL A 68 6.35 5.25 -25.95
C VAL A 68 7.70 5.98 -25.84
N LYS A 69 8.80 5.24 -25.98
CA LYS A 69 10.17 5.79 -25.97
C LYS A 69 10.39 6.84 -27.06
N ARG A 70 9.87 6.61 -28.27
CA ARG A 70 10.03 7.51 -29.43
C ARG A 70 9.18 8.77 -29.32
N LYS A 71 7.97 8.68 -28.78
CA LYS A 71 7.04 9.82 -28.63
C LYS A 71 7.40 10.74 -27.46
N GLY A 72 8.25 10.30 -26.53
CA GLY A 72 8.79 11.14 -25.47
C GLY A 72 7.94 11.19 -24.21
N ILE A 73 8.08 12.28 -23.44
CA ILE A 73 7.58 12.37 -22.05
C ILE A 73 6.07 12.23 -21.94
N ASP A 74 5.28 12.84 -22.81
CA ASP A 74 3.81 12.79 -22.72
C ASP A 74 3.28 11.38 -22.95
N ALA A 75 3.87 10.66 -23.91
CA ALA A 75 3.56 9.25 -24.14
C ALA A 75 3.95 8.38 -22.97
N PHE A 76 5.11 8.63 -22.35
CA PHE A 76 5.51 7.91 -21.14
C PHE A 76 4.54 8.14 -19.99
N VAL A 77 4.11 9.37 -19.76
CA VAL A 77 3.17 9.67 -18.67
C VAL A 77 1.82 9.00 -18.92
N CYS A 78 1.31 9.05 -20.16
CA CYS A 78 0.06 8.37 -20.50
C CYS A 78 0.17 6.85 -20.44
N PHE A 79 1.32 6.28 -20.86
CA PHE A 79 1.63 4.86 -20.72
C PHE A 79 1.64 4.45 -19.24
N ARG A 80 2.34 5.20 -18.39
CA ARG A 80 2.37 4.96 -16.93
C ARG A 80 0.99 5.06 -16.30
N GLU A 81 0.19 6.05 -16.71
CA GLU A 81 -1.21 6.16 -16.31
C GLU A 81 -2.05 4.97 -16.81
N GLY A 82 -1.75 4.41 -17.98
CA GLY A 82 -2.36 3.19 -18.50
C GLY A 82 -2.05 1.96 -17.64
N LEU A 83 -0.88 1.95 -17.01
CA LEU A 83 -0.47 0.92 -16.04
C LEU A 83 -1.05 1.12 -14.63
N ARG A 84 -1.88 2.15 -14.40
CA ARG A 84 -2.30 2.54 -13.05
C ARG A 84 -2.94 1.39 -12.28
N GLY A 85 -2.49 1.18 -11.05
CA GLY A 85 -2.97 0.08 -10.19
C GLY A 85 -2.25 -1.26 -10.41
N SER A 86 -1.33 -1.34 -11.37
CA SER A 86 -0.47 -2.52 -11.58
C SER A 86 0.88 -2.39 -10.89
N HIS A 87 1.52 -3.52 -10.59
CA HIS A 87 2.90 -3.53 -10.05
C HIS A 87 3.91 -2.92 -11.03
N LEU A 88 3.57 -2.84 -12.32
CA LEU A 88 4.39 -2.22 -13.35
C LEU A 88 4.42 -0.70 -13.24
N GLU A 89 3.34 -0.08 -12.77
CA GLU A 89 3.34 1.35 -12.46
C GLU A 89 4.37 1.66 -11.38
N ASP A 90 4.40 0.84 -10.32
CA ASP A 90 5.34 1.01 -9.22
C ASP A 90 6.79 0.89 -9.69
N LEU A 91 7.13 -0.05 -10.58
CA LEU A 91 8.48 -0.13 -11.18
C LEU A 91 8.90 1.20 -11.84
N LEU A 92 7.95 1.92 -12.41
CA LEU A 92 8.19 3.22 -13.06
C LEU A 92 8.12 4.41 -12.08
N ARG A 93 7.88 4.17 -10.78
CA ARG A 93 7.95 5.15 -9.69
C ARG A 93 9.30 5.15 -8.96
N TYR A 94 10.21 4.24 -9.31
CA TYR A 94 11.59 4.23 -8.80
C TYR A 94 12.50 5.01 -9.73
N CYS A 95 13.55 5.57 -9.14
CA CYS A 95 14.64 6.16 -9.87
C CYS A 95 15.38 5.06 -10.65
N PRO A 96 15.59 5.26 -11.97
CA PRO A 96 16.28 4.28 -12.81
C PRO A 96 17.71 4.03 -12.36
N THR A 97 18.41 5.09 -11.97
CA THR A 97 19.84 5.03 -11.65
C THR A 97 20.11 4.35 -10.33
N HIS A 98 19.22 4.54 -9.36
CA HIS A 98 19.46 4.17 -7.97
C HIS A 98 18.55 3.05 -7.48
N ASN A 99 17.58 2.62 -8.30
CA ASN A 99 16.50 1.71 -7.92
C ASN A 99 15.88 2.10 -6.57
N ALA A 100 15.71 3.41 -6.36
CA ALA A 100 15.26 4.00 -5.11
C ALA A 100 13.96 4.78 -5.35
N PRO A 101 13.00 4.80 -4.42
CA PRO A 101 11.74 5.50 -4.63
C PRO A 101 11.99 6.97 -4.98
N LEU A 102 11.20 7.53 -5.89
CA LEU A 102 11.26 8.95 -6.19
C LEU A 102 10.61 9.73 -5.02
N MET A 103 11.42 10.07 -4.03
CA MET A 103 10.97 10.60 -2.74
C MET A 103 10.90 12.12 -2.64
N PHE A 104 11.43 12.85 -3.62
CA PHE A 104 11.56 14.29 -3.56
C PHE A 104 10.83 14.94 -4.72
N TRP A 105 10.05 15.96 -4.38
CA TRP A 105 9.40 16.84 -5.34
C TRP A 105 10.19 18.14 -5.43
N CYS A 106 10.68 18.49 -6.62
CA CYS A 106 11.26 19.81 -6.87
C CYS A 106 10.14 20.85 -6.97
N GLU A 107 10.16 21.90 -6.16
CA GLU A 107 9.12 22.92 -6.15
C GLU A 107 9.13 23.80 -7.40
N GLU A 108 10.30 23.93 -8.05
CA GLU A 108 10.53 24.77 -9.22
C GLU A 108 10.42 23.98 -10.54
N CYS A 109 11.11 22.84 -10.64
CA CYS A 109 11.06 21.98 -11.83
C CYS A 109 9.88 21.01 -11.84
N GLU A 110 9.19 20.85 -10.70
CA GLU A 110 8.02 19.95 -10.58
C GLU A 110 8.33 18.51 -10.97
N CYS A 111 9.59 18.11 -10.80
CA CYS A 111 10.07 16.78 -11.10
C CYS A 111 10.20 15.94 -9.83
N LEU A 112 9.97 14.64 -10.00
CA LEU A 112 10.20 13.64 -8.97
C LEU A 112 11.66 13.16 -9.04
N ARG A 113 12.32 13.09 -7.88
CA ARG A 113 13.73 12.67 -7.74
C ARG A 113 13.88 11.72 -6.56
N CYS A 114 14.78 10.74 -6.65
CA CYS A 114 15.23 10.01 -5.46
C CYS A 114 16.28 10.83 -4.70
N GLU A 115 16.63 10.43 -3.48
CA GLU A 115 17.64 11.08 -2.63
C GLU A 115 18.93 11.43 -3.38
N LYS A 116 19.49 10.46 -4.10
CA LYS A 116 20.75 10.65 -4.82
C LYS A 116 20.58 11.58 -6.02
N CYS A 117 19.51 11.43 -6.79
CA CYS A 117 19.24 12.29 -7.94
C CYS A 117 18.81 13.72 -7.56
N LYS A 118 18.35 13.95 -6.32
CA LYS A 118 18.12 15.29 -5.79
C LYS A 118 19.43 16.06 -5.71
N ASN A 119 20.49 15.42 -5.23
CA ASN A 119 21.81 16.05 -5.10
C ASN A 119 22.51 16.26 -6.44
N GLU A 120 22.11 15.49 -7.47
CA GLU A 120 22.59 15.60 -8.84
C GLU A 120 21.65 16.44 -9.74
N HIS A 121 20.67 17.13 -9.15
CA HIS A 121 19.71 17.92 -9.91
C HIS A 121 20.41 19.04 -10.68
N VAL A 122 19.98 19.28 -11.93
CA VAL A 122 20.56 20.29 -12.85
C VAL A 122 20.69 21.65 -12.18
N PHE A 123 19.72 21.99 -11.34
CA PHE A 123 19.71 23.19 -10.52
C PHE A 123 19.78 22.79 -9.04
N PRO A 124 20.97 22.77 -8.43
CA PRO A 124 21.14 22.36 -7.03
C PRO A 124 20.50 23.33 -6.03
N GLN A 125 20.18 24.56 -6.47
CA GLN A 125 19.47 25.57 -5.68
C GLN A 125 17.96 25.35 -5.57
N HIS A 126 17.40 24.40 -6.33
CA HIS A 126 15.97 24.12 -6.28
C HIS A 126 15.57 23.53 -4.93
N VAL A 127 14.42 23.96 -4.42
CA VAL A 127 13.85 23.47 -3.18
C VAL A 127 13.17 22.13 -3.43
N PHE A 128 13.57 21.13 -2.65
CA PHE A 128 12.98 19.80 -2.71
C PHE A 128 12.17 19.50 -1.47
N THR A 129 10.89 19.22 -1.66
CA THR A 129 10.00 18.74 -0.61
C THR A 129 9.98 17.22 -0.61
N ALA A 130 10.41 16.60 0.48
CA ALA A 130 10.34 15.15 0.66
C ALA A 130 8.87 14.69 0.76
N ILE A 131 8.44 13.86 -0.18
CA ILE A 131 7.11 13.23 -0.22
C ILE A 131 6.92 12.25 0.94
N PHE A 132 7.99 11.58 1.36
CA PHE A 132 7.95 10.50 2.36
C PHE A 132 8.32 10.92 3.77
N SER A 133 8.94 12.10 3.99
CA SER A 133 9.37 12.52 5.34
C SER A 133 8.22 12.53 6.33
N VAL A 134 7.07 13.01 5.88
CA VAL A 134 5.88 13.16 6.68
C VAL A 134 5.21 11.82 7.02
N ASN A 135 5.29 10.85 6.10
CA ASN A 135 4.78 9.50 6.33
C ASN A 135 5.72 8.67 7.21
N GLU A 136 7.03 8.80 7.03
CA GLU A 136 8.01 8.16 7.90
C GLU A 136 7.93 8.69 9.33
N ASP A 137 7.60 9.96 9.54
CA ASP A 137 7.38 10.50 10.89
C ASP A 137 6.17 9.86 11.58
N ILE A 138 5.02 9.77 10.88
CA ILE A 138 3.82 9.09 11.42
C ILE A 138 4.14 7.62 11.68
N LYS A 139 4.70 6.92 10.69
CA LYS A 139 5.05 5.51 10.80
C LYS A 139 6.03 5.27 11.94
N THR A 140 7.09 6.05 12.03
CA THR A 140 8.11 5.94 13.10
C THR A 140 7.49 6.19 14.46
N LYS A 141 6.63 7.20 14.62
CA LYS A 141 5.95 7.42 15.91
C LYS A 141 4.98 6.29 16.25
N PHE A 142 4.23 5.78 15.27
CA PHE A 142 3.34 4.66 15.49
C PHE A 142 4.12 3.38 15.84
N ASP A 143 5.21 3.09 15.16
CA ASP A 143 6.08 1.96 15.44
C ASP A 143 6.75 2.09 16.81
N CYS A 144 7.18 3.30 17.18
CA CYS A 144 7.67 3.61 18.53
C CYS A 144 6.61 3.30 19.58
N PHE A 145 5.38 3.76 19.40
CA PHE A 145 4.26 3.46 20.30
C PHE A 145 4.08 1.95 20.51
N ILE A 146 4.01 1.19 19.41
CA ILE A 146 3.80 -0.27 19.47
C ILE A 146 4.97 -0.96 20.17
N ARG A 147 6.20 -0.55 19.85
CA ARG A 147 7.42 -1.11 20.46
C ARG A 147 7.53 -0.79 21.94
N GLU A 148 7.28 0.45 22.34
CA GLU A 148 7.31 0.88 23.75
C GLU A 148 6.20 0.19 24.54
N SER A 149 4.98 0.11 24.00
CA SER A 149 3.86 -0.61 24.61
C SER A 149 4.21 -2.07 24.88
N ARG A 150 4.77 -2.78 23.89
CA ARG A 150 5.22 -4.17 24.05
C ARG A 150 6.37 -4.29 25.05
N SER A 151 7.34 -3.37 25.00
CA SER A 151 8.46 -3.34 25.93
C SER A 151 7.98 -3.14 27.37
N MET A 152 7.03 -2.24 27.62
CA MET A 152 6.44 -2.04 28.95
C MET A 152 5.72 -3.30 29.45
N LEU A 153 4.92 -3.96 28.61
CA LEU A 153 4.23 -5.21 28.97
C LEU A 153 5.20 -6.36 29.27
N ASN A 154 6.32 -6.43 28.55
CA ASN A 154 7.30 -7.51 28.71
C ASN A 154 8.30 -7.28 29.86
N SER A 155 8.66 -6.02 30.13
CA SER A 155 9.68 -5.66 31.13
C SER A 155 9.13 -5.55 32.55
N LEU A 156 7.84 -5.22 32.69
CA LEU A 156 7.24 -5.08 34.01
C LEU A 156 6.88 -6.44 34.59
N SER A 157 7.43 -6.73 35.76
CA SER A 157 6.93 -7.85 36.56
C SER A 157 5.44 -7.62 36.88
N ARG A 158 4.68 -8.70 37.08
CA ARG A 158 3.24 -8.60 37.35
C ARG A 158 2.89 -7.67 38.52
N LYS A 159 3.75 -7.60 39.53
CA LYS A 159 3.59 -6.70 40.69
C LYS A 159 3.77 -5.22 40.29
N GLN A 160 4.75 -4.93 39.44
CA GLN A 160 4.97 -3.57 38.94
C GLN A 160 3.85 -3.11 38.00
N ILE A 161 3.24 -4.02 37.24
CA ILE A 161 2.09 -3.71 36.40
C ILE A 161 0.92 -3.23 37.26
N SER A 162 0.60 -3.88 38.39
CA SER A 162 -0.53 -3.44 39.23
C SER A 162 -0.27 -2.10 39.88
N GLU A 163 0.97 -1.84 40.33
CA GLU A 163 1.36 -0.59 40.98
C GLU A 163 1.39 0.59 40.01
N ARG A 164 1.72 0.36 38.73
CA ARG A 164 1.86 1.42 37.71
C ARG A 164 0.73 1.44 36.69
N ARG A 165 -0.32 0.64 36.86
CA ARG A 165 -1.40 0.44 35.87
C ARG A 165 -1.98 1.75 35.37
N GLU A 166 -2.39 2.62 36.28
CA GLU A 166 -3.03 3.90 35.92
C GLU A 166 -2.09 4.82 35.16
N HIS A 167 -0.82 4.86 35.57
CA HIS A 167 0.21 5.64 34.88
C HIS A 167 0.46 5.12 33.45
N ILE A 168 0.42 3.80 33.24
CA ILE A 168 0.60 3.20 31.92
C ILE A 168 -0.62 3.45 31.03
N LYS A 169 -1.84 3.45 31.59
CA LYS A 169 -3.06 3.83 30.87
C LYS A 169 -3.01 5.28 30.38
N MET A 170 -2.76 6.21 31.32
CA MET A 170 -2.63 7.62 30.99
C MET A 170 -1.54 7.88 29.95
N TRP A 171 -0.42 7.14 30.02
CA TRP A 171 0.63 7.22 29.00
C TRP A 171 0.10 6.80 27.62
N ALA A 172 -0.62 5.69 27.52
CA ALA A 172 -1.12 5.19 26.24
C ALA A 172 -2.19 6.10 25.63
N GLU A 173 -3.12 6.59 26.45
CA GLU A 173 -4.16 7.54 26.03
C GLU A 173 -3.54 8.84 25.52
N ARG A 174 -2.62 9.43 26.29
CA ARG A 174 -1.90 10.64 25.89
C ARG A 174 -1.10 10.42 24.60
N TYR A 175 -0.41 9.30 24.46
CA TYR A 175 0.35 9.01 23.25
C TYR A 175 -0.57 8.87 22.03
N GLY A 176 -1.74 8.23 22.22
CA GLY A 176 -2.79 8.16 21.19
C GLY A 176 -3.24 9.55 20.73
N GLU A 177 -3.54 10.45 21.66
CA GLU A 177 -3.92 11.84 21.36
C GLU A 177 -2.80 12.60 20.62
N GLU A 178 -1.54 12.42 21.04
CA GLU A 178 -0.37 13.02 20.39
C GLU A 178 -0.21 12.52 18.94
N LEU A 179 -0.43 11.22 18.69
CA LEU A 179 -0.44 10.63 17.35
C LEU A 179 -1.58 11.18 16.49
N GLN A 180 -2.80 11.25 17.02
CA GLN A 180 -3.97 11.78 16.31
C GLN A 180 -3.77 13.24 15.92
N THR A 181 -3.20 14.03 16.82
CA THR A 181 -2.86 15.44 16.57
C THR A 181 -1.82 15.57 15.46
N LEU A 182 -0.78 14.72 15.48
CA LEU A 182 0.24 14.70 14.43
C LEU A 182 -0.35 14.36 13.05
N VAL A 183 -1.14 13.28 12.97
CA VAL A 183 -1.81 12.85 11.73
C VAL A 183 -2.72 13.94 11.20
N SER A 184 -3.52 14.55 12.08
CA SER A 184 -4.41 15.66 11.74
C SER A 184 -3.66 16.83 11.13
N ARG A 185 -2.61 17.31 11.82
CA ARG A 185 -1.78 18.42 11.36
C ARG A 185 -1.20 18.16 9.98
N ILE A 186 -0.70 16.95 9.76
CA ILE A 186 -0.11 16.56 8.47
C ILE A 186 -1.15 16.58 7.34
N ILE A 187 -2.34 16.03 7.58
CA ILE A 187 -3.40 16.04 6.57
C ILE A 187 -3.76 17.50 6.24
N ASP A 188 -3.85 18.36 7.25
CA ASP A 188 -4.14 19.79 7.07
C ASP A 188 -3.04 20.52 6.31
N GLU A 189 -1.76 20.23 6.59
CA GLU A 189 -0.60 20.77 5.85
C GLU A 189 -0.63 20.35 4.37
N GLU A 190 -0.91 19.07 4.07
CA GLU A 190 -0.98 18.57 2.70
C GLU A 190 -2.19 19.17 1.96
N ILE A 191 -3.37 19.23 2.59
CA ILE A 191 -4.54 19.92 2.02
C ILE A 191 -4.20 21.39 1.76
N GLY A 192 -3.62 22.08 2.74
CA GLY A 192 -3.21 23.48 2.63
C GLY A 192 -2.24 23.71 1.46
N TRP A 193 -1.25 22.84 1.31
CA TRP A 193 -0.30 22.86 0.18
C TRP A 193 -1.01 22.70 -1.17
N VAL A 194 -1.91 21.71 -1.31
CA VAL A 194 -2.70 21.51 -2.53
C VAL A 194 -3.51 22.76 -2.85
N LEU A 195 -4.26 23.29 -1.88
CA LEU A 195 -5.12 24.46 -2.09
C LEU A 195 -4.33 25.73 -2.43
N ALA A 196 -3.15 25.91 -1.85
CA ALA A 196 -2.25 27.01 -2.20
C ALA A 196 -1.77 26.89 -3.66
N LYS A 197 -1.39 25.68 -4.10
CA LYS A 197 -0.98 25.43 -5.48
C LYS A 197 -2.14 25.60 -6.48
N LEU A 198 -3.36 25.26 -6.10
CA LEU A 198 -4.55 25.51 -6.94
C LEU A 198 -4.80 27.01 -7.12
N ARG A 199 -4.74 27.79 -6.05
CA ARG A 199 -4.96 29.25 -6.08
C ARG A 199 -3.90 29.99 -6.91
N ASN A 200 -2.65 29.55 -6.84
CA ASN A 200 -1.55 30.21 -7.56
C ASN A 200 -1.55 29.99 -9.08
N LYS A 201 -2.43 29.15 -9.65
CA LYS A 201 -2.56 28.98 -11.12
C LYS A 201 -3.28 30.14 -11.82
N GLY A 202 -3.86 31.09 -11.07
CA GLY A 202 -4.53 32.26 -11.63
C GLY A 202 -3.59 33.42 -12.02
N MET A 203 -2.30 33.35 -11.68
CA MET A 203 -1.33 34.37 -12.06
C MET A 203 -0.52 33.85 -13.26
N PRO A 204 -0.72 34.36 -14.49
CA PRO A 204 0.26 34.14 -15.55
C PRO A 204 1.62 34.59 -15.02
N SER A 205 2.67 33.83 -15.30
CA SER A 205 4.02 34.21 -14.90
C SER A 205 4.32 35.59 -15.48
N VAL A 206 4.20 36.62 -14.66
CA VAL A 206 4.78 37.91 -14.95
C VAL A 206 6.28 37.65 -14.99
N ASP A 207 6.91 38.12 -16.05
CA ASP A 207 8.28 37.84 -16.42
C ASP A 207 9.27 37.91 -15.24
N ALA A 208 10.27 37.05 -15.31
CA ALA A 208 11.32 36.83 -14.33
C ALA A 208 12.29 38.03 -14.20
N GLU A 209 11.82 39.19 -13.74
CA GLU A 209 12.69 40.37 -13.52
C GLU A 209 12.75 40.92 -12.08
N GLU A 210 11.96 40.45 -11.11
CA GLU A 210 12.10 40.93 -9.72
C GLU A 210 12.47 39.84 -8.72
N SER A 211 13.73 39.41 -8.82
CA SER A 211 14.47 38.82 -7.70
C SER A 211 14.87 39.95 -6.74
N GLY A 212 14.08 40.16 -5.68
CA GLY A 212 14.41 41.14 -4.65
C GLY A 212 13.60 40.95 -3.39
N ARG A 213 14.18 40.24 -2.42
CA ARG A 213 13.76 40.07 -1.01
C ARG A 213 12.60 39.12 -0.75
N LEU A 214 12.93 37.97 -0.15
CA LEU A 214 12.24 37.43 1.02
C LEU A 214 13.19 36.45 1.72
N GLU A 215 14.03 37.01 2.58
CA GLU A 215 14.89 36.30 3.52
C GLU A 215 14.15 36.26 4.85
N GLY A 216 13.70 35.08 5.32
CA GLY A 216 13.01 35.02 6.60
C GLY A 216 12.24 33.75 6.93
N CYS A 217 12.80 32.55 6.71
CA CYS A 217 12.45 31.37 7.52
C CYS A 217 13.49 30.26 7.28
N ARG A 218 14.64 30.38 7.93
CA ARG A 218 15.76 29.45 7.73
C ARG A 218 16.45 29.17 9.06
N GLN A 219 15.82 28.36 9.91
CA GLN A 219 16.51 27.67 11.01
C GLN A 219 15.53 26.73 11.74
N SER A 220 15.60 25.44 11.41
CA SER A 220 15.44 24.29 12.33
C SER A 220 15.07 23.04 11.53
N CYS A 221 16.07 22.36 10.94
CA CYS A 221 15.96 20.96 10.49
C CYS A 221 17.37 20.47 10.06
N GLU A 222 18.34 20.53 10.98
CA GLU A 222 19.65 19.87 10.77
C GLU A 222 20.06 19.19 12.07
N ALA A 223 19.56 17.98 12.28
CA ALA A 223 20.27 16.90 12.98
C ALA A 223 19.47 15.60 12.83
N THR A 224 20.20 14.51 12.62
CA THR A 224 19.75 13.10 12.60
C THR A 224 18.81 12.68 11.48
N PHE A 225 19.36 12.09 10.41
CA PHE A 225 18.66 11.03 9.68
C PHE A 225 19.66 10.14 8.90
N THR A 226 19.94 8.96 9.45
CA THR A 226 20.42 7.80 8.67
C THR A 226 19.58 6.62 9.13
N VAL A 227 18.56 6.28 8.35
CA VAL A 227 17.89 4.98 8.16
C VAL A 227 16.59 5.30 7.41
N GLY A 228 16.39 4.75 6.21
CA GLY A 228 15.14 4.98 5.46
C GLY A 228 15.21 4.56 4.00
N GLN A 229 15.26 3.24 3.73
CA GLN A 229 15.20 2.69 2.36
C GLN A 229 14.15 1.56 2.18
N HIS A 230 13.21 1.31 3.10
CA HIS A 230 12.46 0.04 3.11
C HIS A 230 10.94 0.09 2.83
N SER A 231 10.34 1.26 2.61
CA SER A 231 8.87 1.37 2.67
C SER A 231 8.12 1.04 1.36
N ALA A 232 8.77 1.13 0.20
CA ALA A 232 8.12 0.88 -1.09
C ALA A 232 8.25 -0.59 -1.59
N GLN A 233 9.10 -1.40 -0.96
CA GLN A 233 9.25 -2.85 -1.23
C GLN A 233 8.00 -3.66 -0.82
N LEU A 234 7.28 -3.09 0.12
CA LEU A 234 6.22 -3.67 0.93
C LEU A 234 4.92 -3.89 0.10
N ARG A 235 4.71 -3.13 -1.01
CA ARG A 235 3.61 -3.32 -1.98
C ARG A 235 3.81 -4.54 -2.89
N HIS A 236 5.05 -4.80 -3.28
CA HIS A 236 5.41 -5.93 -4.13
C HIS A 236 5.35 -7.26 -3.37
N GLU A 237 5.60 -7.22 -2.07
CA GLU A 237 5.72 -8.42 -1.25
C GLU A 237 4.36 -8.93 -0.76
N ASN A 238 3.35 -8.06 -0.53
CA ASN A 238 1.98 -8.52 -0.24
C ASN A 238 1.29 -9.18 -1.45
N ALA A 239 1.51 -8.67 -2.67
CA ALA A 239 1.04 -9.36 -3.88
C ALA A 239 1.84 -10.64 -4.15
N GLY A 240 3.13 -10.65 -3.84
CA GLY A 240 3.99 -11.85 -3.87
C GLY A 240 3.47 -12.94 -2.92
N ASP A 241 3.09 -12.55 -1.72
CA ASP A 241 2.49 -13.43 -0.72
C ASP A 241 1.13 -13.95 -1.11
N LEU A 242 0.23 -13.08 -1.56
CA LEU A 242 -1.08 -13.50 -2.02
C LEU A 242 -0.98 -14.38 -3.28
N ARG A 243 -0.06 -14.08 -4.21
CA ARG A 243 0.23 -14.96 -5.35
C ARG A 243 0.80 -16.30 -4.89
N THR A 244 1.58 -16.30 -3.81
CA THR A 244 2.09 -17.53 -3.19
C THR A 244 0.96 -18.31 -2.51
N LEU A 245 0.03 -17.65 -1.85
CA LEU A 245 -1.16 -18.26 -1.25
C LEU A 245 -2.09 -18.83 -2.32
N LEU A 246 -2.38 -18.08 -3.39
CA LEU A 246 -3.14 -18.56 -4.54
C LEU A 246 -2.49 -19.80 -5.17
N ARG A 247 -1.15 -19.83 -5.25
CA ARG A 247 -0.41 -20.98 -5.78
C ARG A 247 -0.42 -22.18 -4.84
N ARG A 248 -0.24 -21.95 -3.54
CA ARG A 248 -0.23 -23.00 -2.50
C ARG A 248 -1.60 -23.65 -2.33
N ASN A 249 -2.66 -22.84 -2.39
CA ASN A 249 -4.05 -23.30 -2.24
C ASN A 249 -4.73 -23.59 -3.60
N ARG A 250 -3.98 -23.60 -4.71
CA ARG A 250 -4.52 -23.71 -6.07
C ARG A 250 -5.41 -24.94 -6.25
N GLU A 251 -4.97 -26.10 -5.76
CA GLU A 251 -5.73 -27.35 -5.91
C GLU A 251 -7.06 -27.30 -5.13
N ALA A 252 -7.06 -26.70 -3.94
CA ALA A 252 -8.29 -26.51 -3.16
C ALA A 252 -9.28 -25.59 -3.91
N PHE A 253 -8.81 -24.44 -4.41
CA PHE A 253 -9.64 -23.57 -5.24
C PHE A 253 -10.20 -24.29 -6.47
N VAL A 254 -9.37 -25.03 -7.20
CA VAL A 254 -9.80 -25.73 -8.42
C VAL A 254 -10.80 -26.84 -8.12
N ALA A 255 -10.67 -27.54 -6.99
CA ALA A 255 -11.59 -28.58 -6.57
C ALA A 255 -12.97 -28.02 -6.17
N ASP A 256 -12.97 -26.88 -5.47
CA ASP A 256 -14.16 -26.39 -4.75
C ASP A 256 -14.91 -25.27 -5.49
N MET A 257 -14.27 -24.57 -6.45
CA MET A 257 -14.92 -23.54 -7.27
C MET A 257 -15.81 -24.15 -8.37
N ARG A 258 -17.03 -24.56 -8.01
CA ARG A 258 -17.98 -25.26 -8.91
C ARG A 258 -18.73 -24.37 -9.91
N SER A 259 -18.85 -23.09 -9.60
CA SER A 259 -19.55 -22.05 -10.36
C SER A 259 -18.66 -20.81 -10.52
N ILE A 260 -18.01 -20.72 -11.68
CA ILE A 260 -17.07 -19.64 -12.02
C ILE A 260 -17.76 -18.38 -12.54
N GLY A 261 -18.96 -18.52 -13.11
CA GLY A 261 -19.74 -17.43 -13.71
C GLY A 261 -19.86 -16.19 -12.82
N PRO A 262 -20.43 -16.31 -11.60
CA PRO A 262 -20.65 -15.16 -10.72
C PRO A 262 -19.36 -14.39 -10.39
N ILE A 263 -18.26 -15.10 -10.10
CA ILE A 263 -16.96 -14.46 -9.83
C ILE A 263 -16.47 -13.71 -11.06
N THR A 264 -16.53 -14.34 -12.24
CA THR A 264 -16.09 -13.68 -13.48
C THR A 264 -16.96 -12.49 -13.87
N ASP A 265 -18.25 -12.52 -13.51
CA ASP A 265 -19.17 -11.40 -13.72
C ASP A 265 -18.79 -10.22 -12.82
N LEU A 266 -18.58 -10.46 -11.52
CA LEU A 266 -18.13 -9.44 -10.57
C LEU A 266 -16.79 -8.83 -11.00
N LEU A 267 -15.80 -9.67 -11.30
CA LEU A 267 -14.48 -9.20 -11.74
C LEU A 267 -14.52 -8.43 -13.06
N TYR A 268 -15.45 -8.76 -13.95
CA TYR A 268 -15.64 -8.01 -15.19
C TYR A 268 -16.33 -6.67 -14.95
N GLN A 269 -17.33 -6.61 -14.07
CA GLN A 269 -17.99 -5.37 -13.66
C GLN A 269 -16.99 -4.40 -13.01
N GLU A 270 -16.10 -4.92 -12.17
CA GLU A 270 -15.00 -4.18 -11.54
C GLU A 270 -13.83 -3.89 -12.51
N LYS A 271 -13.96 -4.24 -13.79
CA LYS A 271 -12.94 -4.03 -14.85
C LYS A 271 -11.60 -4.70 -14.59
N ILE A 272 -11.55 -5.68 -13.69
CA ILE A 272 -10.38 -6.52 -13.43
C ILE A 272 -10.17 -7.49 -14.59
N LEU A 273 -11.27 -8.09 -15.07
CA LEU A 273 -11.27 -8.92 -16.27
C LEU A 273 -11.71 -8.10 -17.48
N THR A 274 -11.02 -8.30 -18.61
CA THR A 274 -11.51 -7.83 -19.90
C THR A 274 -12.63 -8.74 -20.40
N TYR A 275 -13.43 -8.27 -21.37
CA TYR A 275 -14.45 -9.10 -22.00
C TYR A 275 -13.84 -10.35 -22.64
N GLU A 276 -12.69 -10.20 -23.28
CA GLU A 276 -11.99 -11.31 -23.92
C GLU A 276 -11.48 -12.34 -22.89
N GLU A 277 -10.91 -11.90 -21.77
CA GLU A 277 -10.49 -12.77 -20.67
C GLU A 277 -11.69 -13.53 -20.10
N LYS A 278 -12.81 -12.84 -19.84
CA LYS A 278 -14.06 -13.45 -19.38
C LYS A 278 -14.56 -14.51 -20.36
N CYS A 279 -14.61 -14.19 -21.65
CA CYS A 279 -15.02 -15.14 -22.69
C CYS A 279 -14.08 -16.35 -22.76
N LYS A 280 -12.75 -16.15 -22.63
CA LYS A 280 -11.75 -17.22 -22.60
C LYS A 280 -11.93 -18.13 -21.38
N ILE A 281 -12.32 -17.59 -20.23
CA ILE A 281 -12.64 -18.37 -19.03
C ILE A 281 -13.95 -19.12 -19.22
N LEU A 282 -14.99 -18.50 -19.78
CA LEU A 282 -16.34 -19.08 -19.89
C LEU A 282 -16.58 -19.94 -21.15
N GLN A 283 -15.53 -20.39 -21.84
CA GLN A 283 -15.67 -21.22 -23.04
C GLN A 283 -16.45 -22.52 -22.73
N LYS A 284 -17.43 -22.84 -23.59
CA LYS A 284 -18.37 -23.96 -23.37
C LYS A 284 -17.71 -25.32 -23.25
N HIS A 285 -16.56 -25.53 -23.91
CA HIS A 285 -15.86 -26.82 -23.93
C HIS A 285 -14.98 -27.06 -22.69
N LEU A 286 -14.77 -26.05 -21.84
CA LEU A 286 -13.94 -26.19 -20.63
C LEU A 286 -14.74 -26.80 -19.48
N THR A 287 -14.12 -27.73 -18.74
CA THR A 287 -14.66 -28.22 -17.46
C THR A 287 -14.63 -27.11 -16.40
N GLN A 288 -15.43 -27.20 -15.33
CA GLN A 288 -15.42 -26.16 -14.28
C GLN A 288 -14.04 -26.00 -13.65
N GLN A 289 -13.30 -27.11 -13.47
CA GLN A 289 -11.93 -27.11 -12.98
C GLN A 289 -10.99 -26.37 -13.93
N ASP A 290 -11.13 -26.57 -15.25
CA ASP A 290 -10.29 -25.85 -16.23
C ASP A 290 -10.62 -24.36 -16.25
N LYS A 291 -11.89 -23.98 -16.07
CA LYS A 291 -12.30 -22.58 -15.92
C LYS A 291 -11.70 -21.97 -14.65
N ALA A 292 -11.72 -22.69 -13.53
CA ALA A 292 -11.11 -22.26 -12.27
C ALA A 292 -9.60 -22.07 -12.42
N ARG A 293 -8.88 -23.05 -12.99
CA ARG A 293 -7.44 -22.94 -13.29
C ARG A 293 -7.13 -21.70 -14.11
N ARG A 294 -7.90 -21.49 -15.19
CA ARG A 294 -7.69 -20.36 -16.09
C ARG A 294 -7.96 -19.01 -15.42
N LEU A 295 -8.99 -18.93 -14.58
CA LEU A 295 -9.25 -17.75 -13.76
C LEU A 295 -8.08 -17.47 -12.80
N LEU A 296 -7.64 -18.47 -12.04
CA LEU A 296 -6.52 -18.33 -11.10
C LEU A 296 -5.22 -17.95 -11.82
N ASP A 297 -4.97 -18.49 -13.01
CA ASP A 297 -3.81 -18.14 -13.82
C ASP A 297 -3.88 -16.68 -14.27
N ILE A 298 -5.05 -16.18 -14.70
CA ILE A 298 -5.22 -14.78 -15.10
C ILE A 298 -5.03 -13.85 -13.90
N ILE A 299 -5.66 -14.13 -12.75
CA ILE A 299 -5.51 -13.33 -11.53
C ILE A 299 -4.07 -13.35 -11.04
N SER A 300 -3.44 -14.52 -11.00
CA SER A 300 -2.04 -14.67 -10.64
C SER A 300 -1.13 -13.91 -11.60
N CYS A 301 -1.36 -13.98 -12.91
CA CYS A 301 -0.60 -13.26 -13.92
C CYS A 301 -0.72 -11.75 -13.75
N LYS A 302 -1.94 -11.23 -13.58
CA LYS A 302 -2.16 -9.79 -13.31
C LYS A 302 -1.34 -9.35 -12.11
N GLY A 303 -1.35 -10.14 -11.02
CA GLY A 303 -0.45 -9.94 -9.88
C GLY A 303 -0.58 -8.58 -9.20
N THR A 304 -1.65 -7.85 -9.49
CA THR A 304 -1.90 -6.55 -8.89
C THR A 304 -2.63 -6.74 -7.58
N VAL A 305 -2.32 -5.91 -6.59
CA VAL A 305 -3.04 -5.92 -5.29
C VAL A 305 -4.54 -5.73 -5.53
N GLU A 306 -4.91 -4.85 -6.46
CA GLU A 306 -6.30 -4.59 -6.85
C GLU A 306 -6.99 -5.85 -7.38
N ALA A 307 -6.41 -6.56 -8.35
CA ALA A 307 -6.99 -7.77 -8.92
C ALA A 307 -7.20 -8.85 -7.85
N ILE A 308 -6.24 -9.00 -6.93
CA ILE A 308 -6.33 -9.95 -5.84
C ILE A 308 -7.40 -9.53 -4.82
N CYS A 309 -7.49 -8.25 -4.45
CA CYS A 309 -8.51 -7.73 -3.55
C CYS A 309 -9.92 -7.94 -4.12
N HIS A 310 -10.14 -7.58 -5.38
CA HIS A 310 -11.44 -7.80 -6.04
C HIS A 310 -11.76 -9.28 -6.21
N PHE A 311 -10.75 -10.12 -6.48
CA PHE A 311 -10.93 -11.58 -6.50
C PHE A 311 -11.32 -12.12 -5.12
N THR A 312 -10.66 -11.65 -4.06
CA THR A 312 -10.99 -12.01 -2.67
C THR A 312 -12.41 -11.59 -2.34
N LYS A 313 -12.81 -10.35 -2.66
CA LYS A 313 -14.19 -9.87 -2.47
C LYS A 313 -15.23 -10.68 -3.25
N ALA A 314 -14.91 -11.06 -4.49
CA ALA A 314 -15.78 -11.91 -5.29
C ALA A 314 -15.89 -13.33 -4.71
N LEU A 315 -14.80 -13.86 -4.13
CA LEU A 315 -14.83 -15.09 -3.36
C LEU A 315 -15.66 -14.94 -2.09
N GLU A 316 -15.51 -13.88 -1.30
CA GLU A 316 -16.32 -13.65 -0.09
C GLU A 316 -17.83 -13.65 -0.41
N THR A 317 -18.20 -13.14 -1.59
CA THR A 317 -19.58 -13.10 -2.06
C THR A 317 -20.09 -14.47 -2.54
N THR A 318 -19.23 -15.29 -3.14
CA THR A 318 -19.66 -16.51 -3.86
C THR A 318 -19.28 -17.82 -3.15
N TYR A 319 -18.13 -17.82 -2.47
CA TYR A 319 -17.51 -18.95 -1.76
C TYR A 319 -16.79 -18.45 -0.50
N THR A 320 -17.55 -18.16 0.55
CA THR A 320 -17.02 -17.67 1.82
C THR A 320 -15.91 -18.57 2.37
N ASP A 321 -16.10 -19.89 2.31
CA ASP A 321 -15.11 -20.88 2.78
C ASP A 321 -13.77 -20.80 2.02
N LEU A 322 -13.81 -20.51 0.71
CA LEU A 322 -12.61 -20.37 -0.11
C LEU A 322 -11.93 -19.02 0.08
N ALA A 323 -12.69 -17.96 0.35
CA ALA A 323 -12.13 -16.69 0.75
C ALA A 323 -11.31 -16.85 2.04
N GLU A 324 -11.79 -17.64 3.00
CA GLU A 324 -11.06 -17.90 4.23
C GLU A 324 -9.68 -18.53 4.00
N LEU A 325 -9.50 -19.36 2.96
CA LEU A 325 -8.20 -19.96 2.63
C LEU A 325 -7.14 -18.91 2.23
N LEU A 326 -7.55 -17.76 1.67
CA LEU A 326 -6.63 -16.65 1.39
C LEU A 326 -6.19 -15.91 2.64
N HIS A 327 -6.97 -16.05 3.72
CA HIS A 327 -6.66 -15.46 5.01
C HIS A 327 -6.01 -16.45 5.95
N GLN A 328 -5.80 -17.71 5.56
CA GLN A 328 -5.24 -18.75 6.42
C GLN A 328 -3.78 -19.06 6.09
N CYS A 329 -3.00 -19.24 7.15
CA CYS A 329 -1.64 -19.71 7.08
C CYS A 329 -1.63 -21.14 6.56
N PRO A 330 -0.87 -21.45 5.50
CA PRO A 330 -0.85 -22.78 4.91
C PRO A 330 -0.22 -23.84 5.83
N GLU A 331 0.58 -23.42 6.82
CA GLU A 331 1.24 -24.34 7.75
C GLU A 331 0.40 -24.62 9.00
N HIS A 332 -0.33 -23.62 9.48
CA HIS A 332 -1.02 -23.70 10.77
C HIS A 332 -2.55 -23.66 10.66
N ASN A 333 -3.09 -23.41 9.46
CA ASN A 333 -4.51 -23.23 9.19
C ASN A 333 -5.18 -22.18 10.10
N LYS A 334 -4.43 -21.11 10.41
CA LYS A 334 -4.85 -19.98 11.27
C LYS A 334 -4.83 -18.68 10.49
N LYS A 335 -5.64 -17.71 10.89
CA LYS A 335 -5.70 -16.41 10.20
C LYS A 335 -4.33 -15.71 10.16
N LEU A 336 -4.02 -15.11 9.01
CA LEU A 336 -2.84 -14.30 8.73
C LEU A 336 -3.12 -12.86 9.18
N GLU A 337 -3.02 -12.62 10.48
CA GLU A 337 -3.37 -11.33 11.10
C GLU A 337 -2.16 -10.40 11.30
N LEU A 338 -0.96 -10.92 11.06
CA LEU A 338 0.30 -10.21 11.27
C LEU A 338 1.06 -10.10 9.96
N TYR A 339 1.86 -9.05 9.86
CA TYR A 339 2.86 -8.87 8.81
C TYR A 339 4.22 -8.78 9.46
N CYS A 340 5.18 -9.56 8.97
CA CYS A 340 6.55 -9.53 9.40
C CYS A 340 7.34 -8.53 8.56
N GLU A 341 7.83 -7.46 9.16
CA GLU A 341 8.61 -6.41 8.49
C GLU A 341 9.97 -6.92 8.00
N ASP A 342 10.59 -7.87 8.70
CA ASP A 342 11.91 -8.37 8.29
C ASP A 342 11.82 -9.35 7.12
N CYS A 343 10.85 -10.27 7.17
CA CYS A 343 10.63 -11.25 6.10
C CYS A 343 9.77 -10.72 4.97
N LYS A 344 9.09 -9.61 5.21
CA LYS A 344 8.12 -8.98 4.31
C LYS A 344 6.95 -9.89 3.93
N VAL A 345 6.47 -10.68 4.89
CA VAL A 345 5.39 -11.63 4.66
C VAL A 345 4.26 -11.58 5.69
N LEU A 346 3.04 -11.89 5.27
CA LEU A 346 1.90 -12.17 6.13
C LEU A 346 2.12 -13.47 6.90
N VAL A 347 1.94 -13.41 8.23
CA VAL A 347 2.15 -14.53 9.15
C VAL A 347 0.98 -14.67 10.11
N CYS A 348 0.70 -15.90 10.53
CA CYS A 348 -0.17 -16.13 11.68
C CYS A 348 0.63 -16.04 12.99
N GLU A 349 -0.05 -16.01 14.13
CA GLU A 349 0.61 -15.99 15.44
C GLU A 349 1.57 -17.16 15.70
N ASP A 350 1.28 -18.34 15.15
CA ASP A 350 2.14 -19.50 15.37
C ASP A 350 3.44 -19.37 14.55
N CYS A 351 3.35 -18.88 13.31
CA CYS A 351 4.52 -18.49 12.53
C CYS A 351 5.31 -17.38 13.26
N GLN A 352 4.62 -16.37 13.81
CA GLN A 352 5.26 -15.33 14.62
C GLN A 352 6.09 -15.94 15.75
N LYS A 353 5.54 -16.90 16.51
CA LYS A 353 6.23 -17.51 17.65
C LYS A 353 7.32 -18.50 17.27
N SER A 354 7.19 -19.18 16.12
CA SER A 354 8.07 -20.29 15.74
C SER A 354 9.20 -19.88 14.80
N LYS A 355 8.89 -19.08 13.77
CA LYS A 355 9.82 -18.73 12.67
C LYS A 355 10.18 -17.25 12.63
N HIS A 356 9.42 -16.41 13.33
CA HIS A 356 9.57 -14.95 13.31
C HIS A 356 9.60 -14.37 14.73
N SER A 357 10.15 -15.11 15.71
CA SER A 357 10.12 -14.71 17.13
C SER A 357 10.91 -13.44 17.39
N ASP A 358 11.97 -13.25 16.59
CA ASP A 358 12.92 -12.15 16.74
C ASP A 358 12.69 -11.06 15.69
N HIS A 359 11.61 -11.19 14.91
CA HIS A 359 11.28 -10.26 13.84
C HIS A 359 10.24 -9.25 14.30
N LEU A 360 10.33 -8.04 13.77
CA LEU A 360 9.31 -7.02 13.94
C LEU A 360 8.06 -7.43 13.17
N THR A 361 6.97 -7.67 13.91
CA THR A 361 5.67 -7.96 13.30
C THR A 361 4.62 -6.93 13.70
N MET A 362 3.84 -6.48 12.72
CA MET A 362 2.75 -5.51 12.87
C MET A 362 1.41 -6.13 12.49
N SER A 363 0.29 -5.55 12.93
CA SER A 363 -1.03 -5.98 12.46
C SER A 363 -1.22 -5.58 10.99
N THR A 364 -1.85 -6.44 10.20
CA THR A 364 -2.19 -6.16 8.78
C THR A 364 -3.10 -4.95 8.63
N THR A 365 -3.97 -4.72 9.61
CA THR A 365 -4.86 -3.56 9.66
C THR A 365 -4.07 -2.25 9.79
N THR A 366 -3.05 -2.20 10.65
CA THR A 366 -2.13 -1.06 10.81
C THR A 366 -1.45 -0.72 9.49
N ILE A 367 -0.94 -1.73 8.80
CA ILE A 367 -0.24 -1.55 7.52
C ILE A 367 -1.19 -1.01 6.45
N THR A 368 -2.41 -1.54 6.39
CA THR A 368 -3.44 -1.04 5.45
C THR A 368 -3.73 0.44 5.66
N THR A 369 -3.80 0.87 6.93
CA THR A 369 -4.00 2.29 7.28
C THR A 369 -2.82 3.17 6.85
N ILE A 370 -1.58 2.74 7.09
CA ILE A 370 -0.36 3.46 6.65
C ILE A 370 -0.34 3.61 5.12
N TYR A 371 -0.71 2.55 4.38
CA TYR A 371 -0.73 2.63 2.91
C TYR A 371 -1.77 3.57 2.34
N LYS A 372 -2.97 3.62 2.94
CA LYS A 372 -4.00 4.56 2.51
C LYS A 372 -3.53 6.00 2.70
N PHE A 373 -2.74 6.25 3.75
CA PHE A 373 -2.11 7.53 4.00
C PHE A 373 -1.09 7.91 2.92
N GLU A 374 -0.18 7.01 2.56
CA GLU A 374 0.77 7.22 1.45
C GLU A 374 0.06 7.53 0.13
N ARG A 375 -0.99 6.78 -0.16
CA ARG A 375 -1.72 6.92 -1.42
C ARG A 375 -2.45 8.25 -1.52
N PHE A 376 -2.99 8.75 -0.41
CA PHE A 376 -3.59 10.08 -0.34
C PHE A 376 -2.61 11.18 -0.75
N ILE A 377 -1.38 11.19 -0.21
CA ILE A 377 -0.34 12.18 -0.55
C ILE A 377 0.04 12.07 -2.04
N LEU A 378 0.29 10.86 -2.53
CA LEU A 378 0.70 10.65 -3.93
C LEU A 378 -0.39 11.07 -4.92
N ASP A 379 -1.65 10.68 -4.68
CA ASP A 379 -2.77 11.03 -5.56
C ASP A 379 -3.02 12.55 -5.56
N ASN A 380 -2.79 13.25 -4.45
CA ASN A 380 -2.92 14.70 -4.38
C ASN A 380 -1.90 15.41 -5.28
N ARG A 381 -0.64 14.97 -5.23
CA ARG A 381 0.43 15.52 -6.07
C ARG A 381 0.21 15.21 -7.56
N GLU A 382 -0.29 14.01 -7.88
CA GLU A 382 -0.69 13.66 -9.24
C GLU A 382 -1.84 14.54 -9.76
N ASN A 383 -2.87 14.78 -8.94
CA ASN A 383 -3.99 15.65 -9.32
C ASN A 383 -3.53 17.08 -9.62
N ILE A 384 -2.56 17.63 -8.87
CA ILE A 384 -1.99 18.96 -9.14
C ILE A 384 -1.36 19.03 -10.54
N MET A 385 -0.63 17.98 -10.94
CA MET A 385 -0.04 17.86 -12.28
C MET A 385 -1.12 17.81 -13.36
N ASP A 386 -2.17 17.02 -13.17
CA ASP A 386 -3.25 16.88 -14.16
C ASP A 386 -4.05 18.17 -14.34
N ILE A 387 -4.29 18.94 -13.28
CA ILE A 387 -4.93 20.26 -13.38
C ILE A 387 -4.04 21.24 -14.13
N ARG A 388 -2.70 21.18 -14.00
CA ARG A 388 -1.79 22.08 -14.74
C ARG A 388 -1.86 21.82 -16.23
N ARG A 389 -2.07 20.55 -16.59
CA ARG A 389 -2.32 20.12 -17.97
C ARG A 389 -3.75 20.37 -18.43
N GLN A 390 -4.53 21.16 -17.68
CA GLN A 390 -5.94 21.48 -17.94
C GLN A 390 -6.84 20.25 -18.09
N LYS A 391 -6.46 19.10 -17.51
CA LYS A 391 -7.24 17.86 -17.64
C LYS A 391 -8.43 17.77 -16.67
N ILE A 392 -8.44 18.58 -15.61
CA ILE A 392 -9.40 18.46 -14.50
C ILE A 392 -9.72 19.86 -13.95
N CYS A 393 -10.99 20.08 -13.58
CA CYS A 393 -11.44 21.32 -12.92
C CYS A 393 -10.80 21.48 -11.52
N PRO A 394 -10.22 22.65 -11.18
CA PRO A 394 -9.64 22.91 -9.86
C PRO A 394 -10.63 22.73 -8.69
N GLU A 395 -11.88 23.16 -8.86
CA GLU A 395 -12.92 23.11 -7.82
C GLU A 395 -13.28 21.66 -7.46
N GLU A 396 -13.38 20.79 -8.46
CA GLU A 396 -13.64 19.36 -8.25
C GLU A 396 -12.49 18.70 -7.49
N VAL A 397 -11.24 19.11 -7.77
CA VAL A 397 -10.08 18.57 -7.05
C VAL A 397 -10.04 19.06 -5.62
N GLU A 398 -10.28 20.35 -5.38
CA GLU A 398 -10.36 20.90 -4.02
C GLU A 398 -11.38 20.12 -3.16
N LYS A 399 -12.60 19.93 -3.68
CA LYS A 399 -13.63 19.15 -3.00
C LYS A 399 -13.16 17.72 -2.69
N ARG A 400 -12.65 17.00 -3.71
CA ARG A 400 -12.18 15.61 -3.54
C ARG A 400 -10.98 15.47 -2.61
N VAL A 401 -10.13 16.49 -2.51
CA VAL A 401 -8.96 16.48 -1.61
C VAL A 401 -9.40 16.67 -0.16
N LYS A 402 -10.36 17.58 0.10
CA LYS A 402 -10.96 17.78 1.42
C LYS A 402 -11.70 16.53 1.90
N GLU A 403 -12.60 15.99 1.08
CA GLU A 403 -13.39 14.79 1.43
C GLU A 403 -12.49 13.58 1.73
N ARG A 404 -11.48 13.32 0.88
CA ARG A 404 -10.53 12.21 1.14
C ARG A 404 -9.66 12.46 2.37
N GLY A 405 -9.31 13.71 2.66
CA GLY A 405 -8.54 14.06 3.85
C GLY A 405 -9.33 13.82 5.14
N GLU A 406 -10.62 14.15 5.15
CA GLU A 406 -11.53 13.87 6.26
C GLU A 406 -11.75 12.36 6.47
N ASP A 407 -12.00 11.60 5.40
CA ASP A 407 -12.16 10.14 5.47
C ASP A 407 -10.89 9.46 6.01
N LEU A 408 -9.73 9.84 5.47
CA LEU A 408 -8.44 9.33 5.92
C LEU A 408 -8.18 9.65 7.39
N ARG A 409 -8.47 10.88 7.83
CA ARG A 409 -8.33 11.28 9.23
C ARG A 409 -9.21 10.42 10.13
N GLY A 410 -10.48 10.28 9.80
CA GLY A 410 -11.42 9.46 10.58
C GLY A 410 -10.98 7.99 10.66
N MET A 411 -10.40 7.45 9.59
CA MET A 411 -9.89 6.09 9.54
C MET A 411 -8.65 5.88 10.43
N VAL A 412 -7.66 6.80 10.34
CA VAL A 412 -6.42 6.71 11.13
C VAL A 412 -6.72 6.94 12.61
N THR A 413 -7.54 7.94 12.96
CA THR A 413 -7.94 8.23 14.35
C THR A 413 -8.59 7.02 14.99
N ARG A 414 -9.60 6.43 14.33
CA ARG A 414 -10.28 5.22 14.82
C ARG A 414 -9.30 4.07 15.06
N LYS A 415 -8.31 3.90 14.17
CA LYS A 415 -7.31 2.85 14.34
C LYS A 415 -6.38 3.11 15.52
N ILE A 416 -6.00 4.37 15.77
CA ILE A 416 -5.24 4.74 16.96
C ILE A 416 -6.06 4.42 18.22
N ASP A 417 -7.34 4.79 18.24
CA ASP A 417 -8.24 4.51 19.38
C ASP A 417 -8.39 3.01 19.63
N GLU A 418 -8.54 2.20 18.58
CA GLU A 418 -8.62 0.74 18.68
C GLU A 418 -7.36 0.14 19.33
N GLU A 419 -6.16 0.59 18.94
CA GLU A 419 -4.90 0.08 19.49
C GLU A 419 -4.70 0.53 20.94
N VAL A 420 -5.04 1.78 21.27
CA VAL A 420 -5.00 2.29 22.66
C VAL A 420 -5.97 1.51 23.54
N ALA A 421 -7.22 1.35 23.09
CA ALA A 421 -8.23 0.59 23.81
C ALA A 421 -7.83 -0.88 24.00
N MET A 422 -7.23 -1.50 22.99
CA MET A 422 -6.72 -2.87 23.08
C MET A 422 -5.61 -2.98 24.12
N PHE A 423 -4.67 -2.04 24.12
CA PHE A 423 -3.57 -2.01 25.09
C PHE A 423 -4.09 -1.83 26.53
N VAL A 424 -5.01 -0.89 26.74
CA VAL A 424 -5.65 -0.65 28.05
C VAL A 424 -6.43 -1.87 28.53
N SER A 425 -7.19 -2.53 27.65
CA SER A 425 -7.91 -3.77 27.97
C SER A 425 -6.97 -4.91 28.37
N ASN A 426 -5.85 -5.07 27.66
CA ASN A 426 -4.84 -6.07 28.01
C ASN A 426 -4.21 -5.83 29.38
N LEU A 427 -3.94 -4.56 29.74
CA LEU A 427 -3.49 -4.20 31.09
C LEU A 427 -4.53 -4.55 32.16
N ASP A 428 -5.81 -4.36 31.86
CA ASP A 428 -6.90 -4.63 32.78
C ASP A 428 -7.08 -6.12 33.05
N GLN A 429 -6.97 -6.94 32.01
CA GLN A 429 -7.00 -8.40 32.11
C GLN A 429 -5.77 -8.98 32.81
N ALA A 430 -4.60 -8.35 32.66
CA ALA A 430 -3.39 -8.75 33.37
C ALA A 430 -3.54 -8.53 34.89
N GLY A 431 -4.27 -7.50 35.30
CA GLY A 431 -4.55 -7.18 36.71
C GLY A 431 -5.64 -8.03 37.36
N SER A 432 -6.68 -8.42 36.64
CA SER A 432 -7.85 -9.11 37.21
C SER A 432 -7.63 -10.60 37.53
N ASN A 433 -6.69 -11.27 36.86
CA ASN A 433 -6.37 -12.69 37.09
C ASN A 433 -5.63 -12.97 38.43
N PHE A 434 -5.68 -12.06 39.39
CA PHE A 434 -4.88 -12.07 40.62
C PHE A 434 -5.67 -12.25 41.92
N THR A 435 -6.98 -12.53 41.87
CA THR A 435 -7.71 -13.03 43.05
C THR A 435 -7.31 -14.47 43.34
N VAL A 436 -6.09 -14.65 43.84
CA VAL A 436 -5.60 -15.91 44.41
C VAL A 436 -6.31 -16.08 45.74
N SER A 437 -7.22 -17.05 45.82
CA SER A 437 -7.76 -17.53 47.10
C SER A 437 -6.59 -18.04 47.95
N PRO A 438 -6.44 -17.66 49.23
CA PRO A 438 -5.21 -17.89 50.00
C PRO A 438 -4.88 -19.34 50.37
N GLU A 439 -5.66 -20.36 49.96
CA GLU A 439 -5.62 -21.66 50.64
C GLU A 439 -4.76 -22.78 50.02
N ASP A 440 -4.26 -22.69 48.78
CA ASP A 440 -3.55 -23.83 48.17
C ASP A 440 -2.02 -23.69 48.16
N THR A 441 -1.39 -24.18 49.22
CA THR A 441 0.07 -24.35 49.28
C THR A 441 0.49 -25.77 48.88
N SER A 442 1.37 -25.85 47.87
CA SER A 442 2.47 -26.84 47.70
C SER A 442 2.58 -27.62 46.38
N SER A 443 1.58 -27.69 45.48
CA SER A 443 1.71 -28.48 44.22
C SER A 443 1.85 -27.66 42.91
N GLU A 444 1.74 -26.32 42.96
CA GLU A 444 1.35 -25.51 41.80
C GLU A 444 2.47 -24.89 40.92
N ARG A 445 3.73 -25.33 41.03
CA ARG A 445 4.78 -24.78 40.13
C ARG A 445 4.64 -25.20 38.67
N LYS A 446 4.00 -26.35 38.36
CA LYS A 446 3.74 -26.80 36.98
C LYS A 446 2.49 -26.14 36.34
N GLY A 447 1.61 -25.52 37.12
CA GLY A 447 0.42 -24.80 36.61
C GLY A 447 0.71 -23.40 36.05
N ARG A 448 1.81 -22.79 36.48
CA ARG A 448 2.13 -21.37 36.20
C ARG A 448 2.44 -21.06 34.72
N VAL A 449 2.96 -22.04 33.96
CA VAL A 449 3.18 -21.94 32.49
C VAL A 449 1.87 -22.11 31.70
N ARG A 450 0.87 -22.84 32.23
CA ARG A 450 -0.46 -22.97 31.60
C ARG A 450 -1.25 -21.67 31.64
N ASN A 451 -1.11 -20.85 32.67
CA ASN A 451 -1.86 -19.59 32.79
C ASN A 451 -1.33 -18.49 31.85
N PHE A 452 -0.05 -18.49 31.48
CA PHE A 452 0.47 -17.57 30.45
C PHE A 452 -0.06 -17.93 29.05
N LYS A 453 -0.19 -19.23 28.73
CA LYS A 453 -0.86 -19.71 27.51
C LYS A 453 -2.36 -19.34 27.46
N LYS A 454 -3.02 -19.18 28.62
CA LYS A 454 -4.41 -18.71 28.69
C LYS A 454 -4.54 -17.21 28.38
N ILE A 455 -3.62 -16.38 28.86
CA ILE A 455 -3.61 -14.93 28.56
C ILE A 455 -3.41 -14.70 27.06
N VAL A 456 -2.46 -15.40 26.42
CA VAL A 456 -2.27 -15.36 24.97
C VAL A 456 -3.52 -15.84 24.20
N LYS A 457 -4.23 -16.86 24.71
CA LYS A 457 -5.50 -17.32 24.13
C LYS A 457 -6.64 -16.30 24.27
N ILE A 458 -6.65 -15.52 25.35
CA ILE A 458 -7.68 -14.51 25.59
C ILE A 458 -7.44 -13.30 24.65
N THR A 459 -6.19 -12.88 24.46
CA THR A 459 -5.84 -11.86 23.45
C THR A 459 -6.28 -12.27 22.04
N ALA A 460 -6.10 -13.55 21.69
CA ALA A 460 -6.57 -14.11 20.41
C ALA A 460 -8.11 -14.20 20.30
N MET A 461 -8.83 -14.48 21.38
CA MET A 461 -10.30 -14.49 21.37
C MET A 461 -10.91 -13.09 21.27
N PHE A 462 -10.24 -12.06 21.81
CA PHE A 462 -10.72 -10.69 21.72
C PHE A 462 -10.49 -10.05 20.34
N MET A 463 -9.39 -10.38 19.66
CA MET A 463 -9.19 -10.05 18.23
C MET A 463 -10.30 -10.64 17.36
N PHE A 464 -10.75 -11.86 17.68
CA PHE A 464 -11.89 -12.52 17.02
C PHE A 464 -13.22 -11.77 17.21
N SER A 465 -13.42 -11.12 18.37
CA SER A 465 -14.60 -10.30 18.64
C SER A 465 -14.58 -8.97 17.89
N THR A 466 -13.42 -8.34 17.74
CA THR A 466 -13.27 -7.10 16.94
C THR A 466 -13.52 -7.40 15.45
N ILE A 467 -13.07 -8.56 14.97
CA ILE A 467 -13.34 -9.05 13.62
C ILE A 467 -14.84 -9.30 13.40
N LEU A 468 -15.58 -9.83 14.39
CA LEU A 468 -17.03 -10.03 14.28
C LEU A 468 -17.83 -8.71 14.26
N ILE A 469 -17.35 -7.68 14.97
CA ILE A 469 -17.96 -6.33 14.96
C ILE A 469 -17.69 -5.63 13.61
N LEU A 470 -16.51 -5.83 13.02
CA LEU A 470 -16.18 -5.32 11.70
C LEU A 470 -16.93 -6.06 10.57
N LEU A 471 -17.20 -7.37 10.73
CA LEU A 471 -18.03 -8.15 9.81
C LEU A 471 -19.51 -7.74 9.83
N ALA A 472 -20.03 -7.32 10.99
CA ALA A 472 -21.37 -6.77 11.10
C ALA A 472 -21.50 -5.39 10.40
N TYR A 473 -20.40 -4.64 10.30
CA TYR A 473 -20.34 -3.35 9.61
C TYR A 473 -20.17 -3.47 8.08
N THR A 474 -19.73 -4.61 7.57
CA THR A 474 -19.66 -4.89 6.12
C THR A 474 -20.95 -5.48 5.55
N LEU A 475 -21.93 -5.81 6.41
CA LEU A 475 -23.25 -6.35 6.04
C LEU A 475 -24.38 -5.29 6.07
N ILE A 476 -24.03 -4.02 6.31
CA ILE A 476 -24.88 -2.83 6.11
C ILE A 476 -24.25 -2.01 4.98
#